data_AF-A0A3D2WCW3-F1
#
_entry.id   AF-A0A3D2WCW3-F1
#
_cell.length_a   1.000
_cell.length_b   1.000
_cell.length_c   1.000
_cell.angle_alpha   90.00
_cell.angle_beta   90.00
_cell.angle_gamma   90.00
#
_symmetry.space_group_name_H-M   'P 1'
#
loop_
_entity.id
_entity.type
_entity.pdbx_description
1 polymer ?
#
loop_
_entity_poly.entity_id
_entity_poly.type
_entity_poly.pdbx_seq_one_letter_code
_entity_poly.pdbx_strand_id
1 'polypeptide(L)'
;MRERSLVGALPGSPSLEIDALGWILDIADSAEFVSEYRAKKCYHAKGDERARFRQLLSRHELDEILGTYGIRHPEIRLVRADGEIPRSEYVWRDRMVDPAQVARLFATGATVIFGSLHDRHEATRQLCSAVTQQVGARTQTNI
;
A
#
# COMPACT_ATOMS: atom_id res chain seq x y z
N MET A 1 30.42 7.46 -4.60
CA MET A 1 29.85 6.22 -5.18
C MET A 1 28.70 5.82 -4.26
N ARG A 2 27.44 6.06 -4.64
CA ARG A 2 26.27 5.73 -3.81
C ARG A 2 25.69 4.42 -4.34
N GLU A 3 25.73 3.36 -3.55
CA GLU A 3 24.97 2.14 -3.82
C GLU A 3 23.48 2.51 -3.88
N ARG A 4 22.86 2.29 -5.04
CA ARG A 4 21.42 2.22 -5.14
C ARG A 4 21.00 0.95 -4.39
N SER A 5 20.49 1.12 -3.18
CA SER A 5 19.82 0.06 -2.44
C SER A 5 18.67 -0.46 -3.32
N LEU A 6 18.74 -1.72 -3.72
CA LEU A 6 17.70 -2.44 -4.46
C LEU A 6 16.58 -2.85 -3.48
N VAL A 7 15.96 -1.87 -2.82
CA VAL A 7 14.83 -2.08 -1.93
C VAL A 7 13.57 -1.67 -2.68
N GLY A 8 12.62 -2.60 -2.80
CA GLY A 8 11.27 -2.32 -3.28
C GLY A 8 10.89 -2.84 -4.67
N ALA A 9 11.65 -3.72 -5.33
CA ALA A 9 11.13 -4.42 -6.50
C ALA A 9 10.51 -5.75 -6.04
N LEU A 10 9.26 -6.04 -6.42
CA LEU A 10 8.79 -7.42 -6.38
C LEU A 10 9.67 -8.17 -7.39
N PRO A 11 10.51 -9.15 -6.99
CA PRO A 11 11.16 -10.00 -7.97
C PRO A 11 10.05 -10.58 -8.84
N GLY A 12 10.20 -10.40 -10.16
CA GLY A 12 9.16 -10.67 -11.16
C GLY A 12 8.47 -11.98 -10.86
N SER A 13 7.31 -11.89 -10.21
CA SER A 13 6.55 -13.03 -9.78
C SER A 13 5.72 -13.41 -10.99
N PRO A 14 6.04 -14.49 -11.73
CA PRO A 14 5.40 -14.74 -13.01
C PRO A 14 3.88 -14.88 -12.87
N SER A 15 3.43 -15.38 -11.72
CA SER A 15 2.02 -15.46 -11.34
C SER A 15 1.34 -14.08 -11.23
N LEU A 16 2.02 -13.04 -10.73
CA LEU A 16 1.46 -11.69 -10.60
C LEU A 16 1.26 -11.03 -11.98
N GLU A 17 2.18 -11.26 -12.90
CA GLU A 17 2.08 -10.71 -14.27
C GLU A 17 1.03 -11.43 -15.13
N ILE A 18 0.84 -12.73 -14.90
CA ILE A 18 -0.14 -13.54 -15.63
C ILE A 18 -1.56 -13.34 -15.09
N ASP A 19 -1.72 -13.43 -13.76
CA ASP A 19 -3.02 -13.32 -13.08
C ASP A 19 -2.85 -12.62 -11.71
N ALA A 20 -2.84 -11.29 -11.73
CA ALA A 20 -2.68 -10.49 -10.53
C ALA A 20 -3.80 -10.72 -9.50
N LEU A 21 -5.05 -10.88 -9.95
CA LEU A 21 -6.17 -11.20 -9.08
C LEU A 21 -6.01 -12.60 -8.46
N GLY A 22 -5.58 -13.59 -9.24
CA GLY A 22 -5.28 -14.93 -8.75
C GLY A 22 -4.20 -14.91 -7.68
N TRP A 23 -3.12 -14.18 -7.92
CA TRP A 23 -2.04 -13.99 -6.96
C TRP A 23 -2.49 -13.29 -5.66
N ILE A 24 -3.32 -12.25 -5.75
CA ILE A 24 -3.86 -11.55 -4.57
C ILE A 24 -4.76 -12.49 -3.76
N LEU A 25 -5.67 -13.19 -4.44
CA LEU A 25 -6.71 -14.02 -3.84
C LEU A 25 -6.23 -15.43 -3.45
N ASP A 26 -4.99 -15.80 -3.81
CA ASP A 26 -4.44 -17.13 -3.59
C ASP A 26 -5.24 -18.25 -4.27
N ILE A 27 -5.64 -18.00 -5.51
CA ILE A 27 -6.39 -18.95 -6.33
C ILE A 27 -5.64 -19.21 -7.63
N ALA A 28 -5.81 -20.42 -8.18
CA ALA A 28 -5.10 -20.84 -9.38
C ALA A 28 -5.50 -20.06 -10.63
N ASP A 29 -6.76 -19.59 -10.69
CA ASP A 29 -7.33 -18.83 -11.80
C ASP A 29 -8.42 -17.90 -11.28
N SER A 30 -8.33 -16.61 -11.61
CA SER A 30 -9.32 -15.60 -11.23
C SER A 30 -10.52 -15.49 -12.17
N ALA A 31 -10.61 -16.26 -13.25
CA ALA A 31 -11.72 -16.20 -14.19
C ALA A 31 -13.09 -16.40 -13.51
N GLU A 32 -13.21 -17.40 -12.65
CA GLU A 32 -14.45 -17.64 -11.88
C GLU A 32 -14.74 -16.50 -10.89
N PHE A 33 -13.72 -15.95 -10.25
CA PHE A 33 -13.89 -14.78 -9.37
C PHE A 33 -14.45 -13.58 -10.16
N VAL A 34 -13.88 -13.31 -11.34
CA VAL A 34 -14.30 -12.20 -12.20
C VAL A 34 -15.73 -12.42 -12.72
N SER A 35 -16.09 -13.64 -13.12
CA SER A 35 -17.42 -13.91 -13.65
C SER A 35 -18.49 -13.92 -12.57
N GLU A 36 -18.25 -14.57 -11.42
CA GLU A 36 -19.29 -14.86 -10.44
C GLU A 36 -19.36 -13.88 -9.28
N TYR A 37 -18.25 -13.23 -8.92
CA TYR A 37 -18.15 -12.44 -7.68
C TYR A 37 -17.97 -10.95 -7.93
N ARG A 38 -17.12 -10.57 -8.89
CA ARG A 38 -16.79 -9.15 -9.14
C ARG A 38 -18.06 -8.34 -9.39
N ALA A 39 -18.27 -7.30 -8.58
CA ALA A 39 -19.44 -6.41 -8.61
C ALA A 39 -20.81 -7.10 -8.39
N LYS A 40 -20.82 -8.35 -7.90
CA LYS A 40 -22.04 -9.13 -7.65
C LYS A 40 -22.23 -9.50 -6.18
N LYS A 41 -21.17 -9.98 -5.54
CA LYS A 41 -21.20 -10.49 -4.15
C LYS A 41 -19.84 -10.38 -3.49
N CYS A 42 -19.82 -10.38 -2.16
CA CYS A 42 -18.60 -10.44 -1.39
C CYS A 42 -17.87 -11.77 -1.62
N TYR A 43 -16.55 -11.71 -1.73
CA TYR A 43 -15.67 -12.88 -1.80
C TYR A 43 -14.63 -12.77 -0.69
N HIS A 44 -14.51 -13.80 0.15
CA HIS A 44 -13.49 -13.88 1.18
C HIS A 44 -12.49 -14.97 0.80
N ALA A 45 -11.33 -14.55 0.30
CA ALA A 45 -10.19 -15.43 0.08
C ALA A 45 -9.53 -15.76 1.41
N LYS A 46 -9.52 -17.04 1.81
CA LYS A 46 -8.86 -17.46 3.05
C LYS A 46 -7.34 -17.26 2.97
N GLY A 47 -6.74 -17.61 1.82
CA GLY A 47 -5.33 -17.51 1.50
C GLY A 47 -4.41 -18.24 2.50
N ASP A 48 -3.71 -19.28 2.04
CA ASP A 48 -2.77 -20.02 2.89
C ASP A 48 -1.33 -19.49 2.73
N GLU A 49 -0.97 -18.95 1.57
CA GLU A 49 0.40 -18.51 1.26
C GLU A 49 0.63 -17.03 1.61
N ARG A 50 0.56 -16.68 2.89
CA ARG A 50 0.69 -15.29 3.36
C ARG A 50 2.08 -14.68 3.08
N ALA A 51 3.11 -15.50 2.90
CA ALA A 51 4.46 -14.99 2.75
C ALA A 51 4.69 -14.30 1.40
N ARG A 52 3.80 -14.49 0.41
CA ARG A 52 3.83 -13.78 -0.88
C ARG A 52 3.83 -12.26 -0.75
N PHE A 53 3.19 -11.71 0.29
CA PHE A 53 3.16 -10.26 0.53
C PHE A 53 4.40 -9.73 1.25
N ARG A 54 5.32 -10.58 1.74
CA ARG A 54 6.49 -10.14 2.52
C ARG A 54 7.40 -9.18 1.75
N GLN A 55 7.46 -9.32 0.43
CA GLN A 55 8.25 -8.48 -0.46
C GLN A 55 7.46 -7.26 -0.96
N LEU A 56 6.16 -7.19 -0.67
CA LEU A 56 5.32 -6.08 -1.13
C LEU A 56 5.50 -4.84 -0.28
N LEU A 57 5.62 -5.00 1.04
CA LEU A 57 5.78 -3.89 1.97
C LEU A 57 6.19 -4.38 3.35
N SER A 58 7.10 -3.65 3.99
CA SER A 58 7.52 -3.83 5.36
C SER A 58 7.27 -2.57 6.19
N ARG A 59 7.23 -2.74 7.52
CA ARG A 59 7.18 -1.60 8.44
C ARG A 59 8.40 -0.69 8.31
N HIS A 60 9.57 -1.26 8.03
CA HIS A 60 10.79 -0.52 7.85
C HIS A 60 10.71 0.41 6.62
N GLU A 61 10.17 -0.07 5.50
CA GLU A 61 9.96 0.77 4.31
C GLU A 61 8.97 1.90 4.58
N LEU A 62 7.91 1.67 5.37
CA LEU A 62 6.99 2.74 5.77
C LEU A 62 7.69 3.82 6.63
N ASP A 63 8.56 3.41 7.55
CA ASP A 63 9.35 4.34 8.37
C ASP A 63 10.34 5.14 7.51
N GLU A 64 11.01 4.50 6.55
CA GLU A 64 11.89 5.18 5.60
C GLU A 64 11.13 6.17 4.71
N ILE A 65 9.95 5.77 4.21
CA ILE A 65 9.06 6.61 3.40
C ILE A 65 8.66 7.85 4.19
N LEU A 66 8.23 7.66 5.45
CA LEU A 66 7.85 8.74 6.36
C LEU A 66 9.03 9.68 6.65
N GLY A 67 10.22 9.15 6.93
CA GLY A 67 11.39 9.92 7.36
C GLY A 67 12.17 10.62 6.24
N THR A 68 12.17 10.06 5.02
CA THR A 68 13.13 10.47 3.97
C THR A 68 12.52 11.35 2.88
N TYR A 69 11.23 11.19 2.57
CA TYR A 69 10.68 11.67 1.29
C TYR A 69 9.85 12.96 1.34
N GLY A 70 9.97 13.76 2.41
CA GLY A 70 9.30 15.06 2.51
C GLY A 70 7.80 14.98 2.21
N ILE A 71 7.13 13.99 2.81
CA ILE A 71 5.71 13.71 2.59
C ILE A 71 4.89 14.94 2.93
N ARG A 72 3.86 15.19 2.13
CA ARG A 72 2.97 16.34 2.32
C ARG A 72 1.54 15.90 2.51
N HIS A 73 0.80 16.64 3.31
CA HIS A 73 -0.65 16.48 3.35
C HIS A 73 -1.26 16.80 1.96
N PRO A 74 -2.20 15.98 1.43
CA PRO A 74 -2.98 14.93 2.11
C PRO A 74 -2.47 13.48 1.92
N GLU A 75 -1.22 13.28 1.52
CA GLU A 75 -0.65 11.95 1.26
C GLU A 75 -0.56 11.09 2.51
N ILE A 76 -0.52 11.70 3.69
CA ILE A 76 -0.70 11.03 4.97
C ILE A 76 -1.90 11.64 5.69
N ARG A 77 -2.73 10.75 6.26
CA ARG A 77 -3.80 11.09 7.21
C ARG A 77 -3.69 10.22 8.44
N LEU A 78 -4.11 10.73 9.59
CA LEU A 78 -4.13 10.00 10.85
C LEU A 78 -5.55 9.97 11.39
N VAL A 79 -5.95 8.83 11.92
CA VAL A 79 -7.28 8.64 12.53
C VAL A 79 -7.16 7.95 13.88
N ARG A 80 -8.15 8.15 14.73
CA ARG A 80 -8.38 7.45 15.99
C ARG A 80 -9.83 6.96 16.06
N ALA A 81 -10.19 6.28 17.13
CA ALA A 81 -11.52 5.72 17.33
C ALA A 81 -12.63 6.79 17.28
N ASP A 82 -12.33 8.03 17.66
CA ASP A 82 -13.25 9.17 17.70
C ASP A 82 -13.26 10.02 16.42
N GLY A 83 -12.39 9.74 15.45
CA GLY A 83 -12.40 10.41 14.15
C GLY A 83 -11.02 10.71 13.58
N GLU A 84 -10.98 11.67 12.66
CA GLU A 84 -9.73 12.12 12.02
C GLU A 84 -8.93 13.01 12.98
N ILE A 85 -7.62 12.76 13.08
CA ILE A 85 -6.72 13.61 13.86
C ILE A 85 -6.48 14.90 13.06
N PRO A 86 -6.70 16.09 13.66
CA PRO A 86 -6.43 17.36 13.03
C PRO A 86 -5.01 17.44 12.47
N ARG A 87 -4.88 17.85 11.20
CA ARG A 87 -3.58 18.02 10.54
C ARG A 87 -2.62 18.93 11.32
N SER A 88 -3.12 19.89 12.10
CA SER A 88 -2.30 20.78 12.92
C SER A 88 -1.47 20.04 13.98
N GLU A 89 -1.81 18.80 14.31
CA GLU A 89 -1.06 17.99 15.27
C GLU A 89 0.20 17.34 14.68
N TYR A 90 0.26 17.16 13.35
CA TYR A 90 1.34 16.42 12.69
C TYR A 90 1.84 17.02 11.37
N VAL A 91 1.31 18.17 10.96
CA VAL A 91 1.69 18.88 9.74
C VAL A 91 2.25 20.25 10.12
N TRP A 92 3.45 20.54 9.62
CA TRP A 92 4.11 21.83 9.75
C TRP A 92 3.97 22.66 8.45
N ARG A 93 4.80 23.69 8.29
CA ARG A 93 4.73 24.70 7.23
C ARG A 93 4.72 24.02 5.86
N ASP A 94 4.07 24.67 4.90
CA ASP A 94 3.96 24.19 3.51
C ASP A 94 3.37 22.78 3.35
N ARG A 95 2.52 22.36 4.30
CA ARG A 95 1.89 21.04 4.35
C ARG A 95 2.87 19.88 4.59
N MET A 96 4.09 20.16 5.03
CA MET A 96 5.08 19.13 5.31
C MET A 96 4.68 18.33 6.55
N VAL A 97 4.63 17.01 6.42
CA VAL A 97 4.36 16.11 7.55
C VAL A 97 5.59 16.09 8.47
N ASP A 98 5.37 16.14 9.78
CA ASP A 98 6.38 15.93 10.81
C ASP A 98 6.44 14.43 11.17
N PRO A 99 7.48 13.70 10.76
CA PRO A 99 7.61 12.26 11.03
C PRO A 99 7.58 11.92 12.52
N ALA A 100 8.16 12.77 13.37
CA ALA A 100 8.23 12.52 14.81
C ALA A 100 6.87 12.67 15.47
N GLN A 101 6.04 13.62 15.00
CA GLN A 101 4.65 13.74 15.45
C GLN A 101 3.83 12.54 15.02
N VAL A 102 3.94 12.12 13.76
CA VAL A 102 3.23 10.93 13.25
C VAL A 102 3.59 9.68 14.05
N ALA A 103 4.88 9.42 14.27
CA ALA A 103 5.36 8.27 15.04
C ALA A 103 4.83 8.30 16.49
N ARG A 104 4.81 9.48 17.14
CA ARG A 104 4.25 9.64 18.49
C ARG A 104 2.74 9.40 18.53
N LEU A 105 2.00 9.91 17.56
CA LEU A 105 0.55 9.70 17.48
C LEU A 105 0.23 8.22 17.24
N PHE A 106 0.98 7.55 16.36
CA PHE A 106 0.87 6.12 16.13
C PHE A 106 1.15 5.30 17.41
N ALA A 107 2.23 5.64 18.13
CA ALA A 107 2.58 4.98 19.40
C ALA A 107 1.51 5.17 20.51
N THR A 108 0.65 6.18 20.37
CA THR A 108 -0.48 6.45 21.29
C THR A 108 -1.82 5.96 20.74
N GLY A 109 -1.81 5.10 19.73
CA GLY A 109 -3.00 4.40 19.23
C GLY A 109 -3.68 5.05 18.03
N ALA A 110 -3.05 6.02 17.36
CA ALA A 110 -3.54 6.46 16.06
C ALA A 110 -3.25 5.40 14.97
N THR A 111 -4.12 5.34 13.95
CA THR A 111 -3.84 4.63 12.70
C THR A 111 -3.31 5.63 11.67
N VAL A 112 -2.17 5.32 11.06
CA VAL A 112 -1.59 6.11 9.97
C VAL A 112 -2.05 5.55 8.64
N ILE A 113 -2.55 6.41 7.76
CA ILE A 113 -2.99 6.06 6.41
C ILE A 113 -2.03 6.71 5.42
N PHE A 114 -1.31 5.89 4.65
CA PHE A 114 -0.51 6.31 3.51
C PHE A 114 -1.35 6.27 2.24
N GLY A 115 -1.73 7.43 1.74
CA GLY A 115 -2.50 7.59 0.52
C GLY A 115 -1.64 7.41 -0.72
N SER A 116 -2.18 6.74 -1.75
CA SER A 116 -1.53 6.57 -3.06
C SER A 116 -0.07 6.09 -2.96
N LEU A 117 0.22 5.12 -2.09
CA LEU A 117 1.60 4.72 -1.77
C LEU A 117 2.41 4.29 -3.01
N HIS A 118 1.75 3.71 -4.02
CA HIS A 118 2.31 3.39 -5.35
C HIS A 118 3.00 4.57 -6.08
N ASP A 119 2.70 5.83 -5.73
CA ASP A 119 3.43 6.99 -6.28
C ASP A 119 4.86 7.06 -5.77
N ARG A 120 5.14 6.48 -4.59
CA ARG A 120 6.41 6.60 -3.87
C ARG A 120 7.11 5.26 -3.62
N HIS A 121 6.40 4.15 -3.79
CA HIS A 121 6.90 2.81 -3.46
C HIS A 121 6.77 1.87 -4.66
N GLU A 122 7.89 1.28 -5.08
CA GLU A 122 7.98 0.54 -6.35
C GLU A 122 7.19 -0.78 -6.33
N ALA A 123 7.26 -1.56 -5.26
CA ALA A 123 6.57 -2.86 -5.21
C ALA A 123 5.05 -2.69 -5.24
N THR A 124 4.51 -1.67 -4.58
CA THR A 124 3.08 -1.35 -4.64
C THR A 124 2.70 -0.75 -6.00
N ARG A 125 3.61 -0.02 -6.66
CA ARG A 125 3.44 0.42 -8.06
C ARG A 125 3.33 -0.76 -9.01
N GLN A 126 4.22 -1.73 -8.92
CA GLN A 126 4.19 -2.94 -9.74
C GLN A 126 2.89 -3.72 -9.56
N LEU A 127 2.44 -3.88 -8.30
CA LEU A 127 1.14 -4.48 -8.00
C LEU A 127 -0.01 -3.70 -8.65
N CYS A 128 -0.08 -2.38 -8.46
CA CYS A 128 -1.09 -1.53 -9.10
C CYS A 128 -1.06 -1.64 -10.63
N SER A 129 0.12 -1.67 -11.24
CA SER A 129 0.27 -1.80 -12.69
C SER A 129 -0.28 -3.14 -13.19
N ALA A 130 0.06 -4.25 -12.54
CA ALA A 130 -0.42 -5.59 -12.89
C ALA A 130 -1.95 -5.68 -12.75
N VAL A 131 -2.51 -5.21 -11.63
CA VAL A 131 -3.97 -5.19 -11.43
C VAL A 131 -4.65 -4.29 -12.45
N THR A 132 -4.12 -3.08 -12.70
CA THR A 132 -4.66 -2.13 -13.69
C THR A 132 -4.73 -2.75 -15.09
N GLN A 133 -3.67 -3.45 -15.50
CA GLN A 133 -3.62 -4.14 -16.78
C GLN A 133 -4.70 -5.21 -16.89
N GLN A 134 -4.88 -6.03 -15.85
CA GLN A 134 -5.87 -7.11 -15.86
C GLN A 134 -7.32 -6.60 -15.77
N VAL A 135 -7.59 -5.59 -14.94
CA VAL A 135 -8.97 -5.10 -14.71
C VAL A 135 -9.41 -4.03 -15.70
N GLY A 136 -8.49 -3.47 -16.49
CA GLY A 136 -8.78 -2.43 -17.47
C GLY A 136 -9.20 -1.08 -16.89
N ALA A 137 -8.90 -0.82 -15.60
CA ALA A 137 -9.25 0.41 -14.91
C ALA A 137 -8.10 0.85 -13.98
N ARG A 138 -7.96 2.16 -13.78
CA ARG A 138 -6.92 2.70 -12.88
C ARG A 138 -7.10 2.17 -11.47
N THR A 139 -6.00 1.74 -10.86
CA THR A 139 -5.97 1.28 -9.47
C THR A 139 -5.00 2.11 -8.63
N GLN A 140 -5.19 2.07 -7.32
CA GLN A 140 -4.36 2.76 -6.33
C GLN A 140 -4.29 1.93 -5.05
N THR A 141 -3.25 2.18 -4.25
CA THR A 141 -3.07 1.57 -2.92
C THR A 141 -3.12 2.62 -1.83
N ASN A 142 -3.91 2.33 -0.78
CA ASN A 142 -3.79 2.98 0.52
C ASN A 142 -3.37 1.92 1.53
N ILE A 143 -2.41 2.25 2.40
CA ILE A 143 -1.92 1.37 3.47
C ILE A 143 -2.23 2.01 4.80
#